data_AF-A0AAW2JVB7-F1
#
_entry.id   AF-A0AAW2JVB7-F1
#
_cell.length_a   1.000
_cell.length_b   1.000
_cell.length_c   1.000
_cell.angle_alpha   90.00
_cell.angle_beta   90.00
_cell.angle_gamma   90.00
#
_symmetry.space_group_name_H-M   'P 1'
#
loop_
_entity.id
_entity.type
_entity.pdbx_description
1 polymer ?
#
loop_
_entity_poly.entity_id
_entity_poly.type
_entity_poly.pdbx_seq_one_letter_code
_entity_poly.pdbx_strand_id
1 'polypeptide(L)' 'MENAETRQQRFVGILNALDVVAFLAREDSLADQNKAINTPVSEVVLPNNSALKVVDPGTRLAAAPL' A
#
# COMPACT_ATOMS: atom_id res chain seq x y z
N MET A 1 -18.37 12.38 10.11
CA MET A 1 -18.84 11.23 9.29
C MET A 1 -17.87 11.08 8.14
N GLU A 2 -17.15 9.97 8.06
CA GLU A 2 -16.28 9.67 6.91
C GLU A 2 -17.18 9.28 5.73
N ASN A 3 -17.12 10.04 4.63
CA ASN A 3 -17.89 9.76 3.42
C ASN A 3 -17.09 8.86 2.48
N ALA A 4 -17.78 8.05 1.67
CA ALA A 4 -17.15 7.07 0.78
C ALA A 4 -16.12 7.68 -0.19
N GLU A 5 -16.33 8.92 -0.62
CA GLU A 5 -15.38 9.71 -1.42
C GLU A 5 -14.06 9.98 -0.69
N THR A 6 -14.12 10.33 0.60
CA THR A 6 -12.92 10.60 1.42
C THR A 6 -12.11 9.33 1.64
N ARG A 7 -12.77 8.17 1.72
CA ARG A 7 -12.11 6.86 1.81
C ARG A 7 -11.46 6.44 0.49
N GLN A 8 -12.06 6.80 -0.65
CA GLN A 8 -11.47 6.57 -1.97
C GLN A 8 -10.21 7.40 -2.18
N GLN A 9 -10.17 8.65 -1.70
CA GLN A 9 -8.98 9.50 -1.79
C GLN A 9 -7.78 8.99 -0.98
N ARG A 10 -8.00 8.17 0.06
CA ARG A 10 -6.93 7.55 0.87
C ARG A 10 -6.41 6.23 0.30
N PHE A 11 -7.08 5.67 -0.71
CA PHE A 11 -6.59 4.47 -1.36
C PHE A 11 -5.41 4.83 -2.25
N VAL A 12 -4.29 4.13 -2.05
CA VAL A 12 -3.10 4.35 -2.88
C VAL A 12 -3.02 3.27 -3.96
N GLY A 13 -3.22 2.01 -3.61
CA GLY A 13 -3.14 0.90 -4.57
C GLY A 13 -3.31 -0.46 -3.89
N ILE A 14 -2.99 -1.51 -4.63
CA ILE A 14 -2.97 -2.89 -4.12
C ILE A 14 -1.52 -3.30 -3.93
N LEU A 15 -1.24 -3.94 -2.80
CA LEU A 15 0.02 -4.63 -2.54
C LEU A 15 -0.28 -6.10 -2.31
N ASN A 16 0.49 -6.98 -2.95
CA ASN A 16 0.45 -8.40 -2.67
C ASN A 16 1.77 -8.86 -1.99
N ALA A 17 1.78 -10.10 -1.50
CA ALA A 17 2.95 -10.65 -0.80
C ALA A 17 4.20 -10.74 -1.70
N LEU A 18 4.04 -10.99 -3.00
CA LEU A 18 5.13 -11.01 -3.95
C LEU A 18 5.75 -9.62 -4.14
N ASP A 19 4.94 -8.55 -4.14
CA ASP A 19 5.43 -7.18 -4.22
C ASP A 19 6.29 -6.82 -3.00
N VAL A 20 5.89 -7.28 -1.80
CA VAL A 20 6.67 -7.10 -0.57
C VAL A 20 8.00 -7.82 -0.67
N VAL A 21 8.01 -9.10 -1.08
CA VAL A 21 9.25 -9.87 -1.24
C VAL A 21 10.15 -9.24 -2.30
N ALA A 22 9.59 -8.82 -3.43
CA ALA A 22 10.32 -8.16 -4.50
C ALA A 22 10.91 -6.82 -4.04
N PHE A 23 10.22 -6.06 -3.19
CA PHE A 23 10.75 -4.84 -2.56
C PHE A 23 11.92 -5.17 -1.64
N LEU A 24 11.73 -6.10 -0.70
CA LEU A 24 12.77 -6.47 0.27
C LEU A 24 14.00 -7.12 -0.36
N ALA A 25 13.86 -7.71 -1.55
CA ALA A 25 14.97 -8.30 -2.30
C ALA A 25 15.83 -7.28 -3.09
N ARG A 26 15.45 -5.99 -3.12
CA ARG A 26 16.24 -4.95 -3.78
C ARG A 26 17.56 -4.71 -3.04
N GLU A 27 18.62 -4.38 -3.78
CA GLU A 27 19.94 -4.12 -3.21
C GLU A 27 19.90 -3.04 -2.12
N ASP A 28 19.14 -1.96 -2.34
CA ASP A 28 18.95 -0.90 -1.35
C ASP A 28 18.27 -1.38 -0.05
N SER A 29 17.32 -2.30 -0.16
CA SER A 29 16.62 -2.88 0.98
C SER A 29 17.49 -3.88 1.74
N LEU A 30 18.37 -4.60 1.04
CA LEU A 30 19.35 -5.50 1.65
C LEU A 30 20.48 -4.73 2.33
N ALA A 31 20.86 -3.56 1.79
CA ALA A 31 21.89 -2.69 2.35
C ALA A 31 21.45 -2.02 3.67
N ASP A 32 20.16 -1.69 3.81
CA ASP A 32 19.60 -1.15 5.05
C ASP A 32 18.21 -1.75 5.34
N GLN A 33 18.23 -2.94 5.96
CA GLN A 33 17.01 -3.67 6.30
C GLN A 33 16.11 -2.92 7.29
N ASN A 34 16.70 -2.15 8.22
CA ASN A 34 15.93 -1.39 9.19
C ASN A 34 15.16 -0.27 8.50
N LYS A 35 15.79 0.44 7.56
CA LYS A 35 15.08 1.40 6.72
C LYS A 35 14.01 0.72 5.86
N ALA A 36 14.33 -0.44 5.27
CA ALA A 36 13.40 -1.16 4.40
C ALA A 36 12.10 -1.57 5.13
N ILE A 37 12.19 -2.15 6.32
CA ILE A 37 11.01 -2.60 7.08
C ILE A 37 10.17 -1.43 7.64
N ASN A 38 10.80 -0.27 7.85
CA ASN A 38 10.13 0.96 8.28
C ASN A 38 9.67 1.84 7.10
N THR A 39 9.88 1.42 5.86
CA THR A 39 9.47 2.20 4.68
C THR A 39 7.94 2.23 4.60
N PRO A 40 7.32 3.41 4.49
CA PRO A 40 5.87 3.52 4.37
C PRO A 40 5.35 2.73 3.17
N VAL A 41 4.30 1.94 3.40
CA VAL A 41 3.68 1.12 2.33
C VAL A 41 3.23 1.98 1.15
N SER A 42 2.82 3.23 1.38
CA SER A 42 2.45 4.19 0.34
C SER A 42 3.56 4.51 -0.66
N GLU A 43 4.83 4.32 -0.29
CA GLU A 43 5.99 4.54 -1.16
C GLU A 43 6.36 3.30 -1.98
N VAL A 44 5.89 2.13 -1.56
CA VAL A 44 6.17 0.83 -2.21
C VAL A 44 5.03 0.42 -3.13
N VAL A 45 3.80 0.79 -2.79
CA VAL A 45 2.61 0.52 -3.59
C VAL A 45 2.63 1.30 -4.91
N LEU A 46 2.28 0.60 -6.00
CA LEU A 46 2.01 1.28 -7.26
C LEU A 46 0.64 1.97 -7.22
N PRO A 47 0.57 3.29 -7.47
CA PRO A 47 -0.69 4.01 -7.40
C PRO A 47 -1.66 3.52 -8.48
N ASN A 48 -2.82 2.99 -8.08
CA ASN A 48 -3.82 2.47 -9.02
C ASN A 48 -5.27 2.73 -8.55
N ASN A 49 -5.69 4.00 -8.62
CA ASN A 49 -7.03 4.43 -8.21
C ASN A 49 -8.18 3.74 -8.97
N SER A 50 -7.91 3.19 -10.16
CA SER A 50 -8.91 2.47 -10.95
C SER A 50 -9.21 1.07 -10.38
N ALA A 51 -8.28 0.47 -9.64
CA ALA A 51 -8.44 -0.85 -9.05
C ALA A 51 -9.49 -0.89 -7.92
N LEU A 52 -9.80 0.25 -7.29
CA LEU A 52 -10.89 0.36 -6.31
C LEU A 52 -12.25 -0.13 -6.82
N LYS A 53 -12.49 -0.05 -8.13
CA LYS A 53 -13.76 -0.48 -8.75
C LYS A 53 -13.91 -2.00 -8.82
N VAL A 54 -12.81 -2.74 -8.72
CA VAL A 54 -12.77 -4.22 -8.86
C VAL A 54 -12.36 -4.93 -7.57
N VAL A 55 -11.92 -4.20 -6.55
CA VAL A 55 -11.54 -4.76 -5.25
C VAL A 55 -12.70 -4.67 -4.26
N ASP A 56 -13.04 -5.82 -3.68
CA ASP A 56 -14.04 -5.94 -2.63
C ASP A 56 -13.73 -4.96 -1.48
N PRO A 57 -14.71 -4.22 -0.95
CA PRO A 57 -14.48 -3.28 0.15
C PRO A 57 -13.70 -3.85 1.34
N GLY A 58 -13.80 -5.16 1.60
CA GLY A 58 -13.08 -5.86 2.67
C GLY A 58 -11.59 -6.13 2.39
N THR A 59 -11.14 -6.08 1.13
CA THR A 59 -9.73 -6.30 0.77
C THR A 59 -8.94 -5.00 0.65
N ARG A 60 -9.60 -3.86 0.84
CA ARG A 60 -8.97 -2.54 0.77
C ARG A 60 -8.17 -2.32 2.06
N LEU A 61 -6.87 -2.09 1.93
CA LEU A 61 -6.05 -1.58 3.01
C LEU A 61 -6.48 -0.13 3.29
N ALA A 62 -7.48 0.05 4.15
CA ALA A 62 -7.89 1.37 4.61
C ALA A 62 -6.92 1.79 5.72
N ALA A 63 -6.20 2.90 5.51
CA ALA A 63 -5.52 3.56 6.62
C ALA A 63 -6.57 3.86 7.70
N ALA A 64 -6.41 3.26 8.89
CA ALA A 64 -7.24 3.58 10.04
C ALA A 64 -7.03 5.07 10.37
N PRO A 65 -8.11 5.83 10.67
CA PRO A 65 -7.93 7.16 11.21
C PRO A 65 -7.26 7.04 12.58
N LEU A 66 -6.16 7.78 12.78
CA LEU A 66 -5.60 8.08 14.10
C LEU A 66 -6.56 8.98 14.88
#